data_AF-A0A524ENN8-F1
#
_entry.id   AF-A0A524ENN8-F1
#
_cell.length_a   1.000
_cell.length_b   1.000
_cell.length_c   1.000
_cell.angle_alpha   90.00
_cell.angle_beta   90.00
_cell.angle_gamma   90.00
#
_symmetry.space_group_name_H-M   'P 1'
#
loop_
_entity.id
_entity.type
_entity.pdbx_description
1 polymer ?
#
loop_
_entity_poly.entity_id
_entity_poly.type
_entity_poly.pdbx_seq_one_letter_code
_entity_poly.pdbx_strand_id
1 'polypeptide(L)'
;MGLFMITVWYPPHKSPEIAKLYLKQSREVPFVSKWRVFNTAGGINGMKQYHLIYTERGKLEEAMASVNKYFMPFISIEGFKYDAEPLLGVSDSYKMLGMEW
;
A
#
# COMPACT_ATOMS: atom_id res chain seq x y z
N MET A 1 6.73 -4.11 -15.21
CA MET A 1 6.35 -3.11 -14.19
C MET A 1 5.68 -3.89 -13.09
N GLY A 2 6.08 -3.70 -11.83
CA GLY A 2 5.41 -4.35 -10.70
C GLY A 2 4.23 -3.49 -10.24
N LEU A 3 3.21 -4.14 -9.69
CA LEU A 3 2.07 -3.49 -9.05
C LEU A 3 1.85 -4.18 -7.71
N PHE A 4 1.59 -3.41 -6.67
CA PHE A 4 1.09 -3.95 -5.41
C PHE A 4 0.08 -3.01 -4.79
N MET A 5 -0.83 -3.59 -4.01
CA MET A 5 -1.80 -2.86 -3.23
C MET A 5 -1.41 -2.95 -1.76
N ILE A 6 -1.48 -1.82 -1.07
CA ILE A 6 -1.48 -1.81 0.38
C ILE A 6 -2.85 -1.39 0.86
N THR A 7 -3.40 -2.16 1.78
CA THR A 7 -4.61 -1.79 2.50
C THR A 7 -4.27 -1.53 3.94
N VAL A 8 -4.69 -0.37 4.46
CA VAL A 8 -4.51 -0.03 5.87
C VAL A 8 -5.84 0.25 6.53
N TRP A 9 -5.93 -0.07 7.82
CA TRP A 9 -7.07 0.25 8.67
C TRP A 9 -6.59 0.87 9.97
N TYR A 10 -7.36 1.77 10.54
CA TYR A 10 -7.06 2.34 11.85
C TYR A 10 -8.30 2.91 12.55
N PRO A 11 -8.31 2.98 13.89
CA PRO A 11 -9.42 3.59 14.63
C PRO A 11 -9.60 5.07 14.27
N PRO A 12 -10.84 5.58 14.11
CA PRO A 12 -11.07 6.97 13.70
C PRO A 12 -10.43 8.01 14.63
N HIS A 13 -10.40 7.73 15.94
CA HIS A 13 -9.79 8.62 16.93
C HIS A 13 -8.26 8.71 16.83
N LYS A 14 -7.60 7.80 16.10
CA LYS A 14 -6.16 7.85 15.80
C LYS A 14 -5.82 8.65 14.54
N SER A 15 -6.82 9.14 13.79
CA SER A 15 -6.61 9.90 12.55
C SER A 15 -5.62 11.06 12.68
N PRO A 16 -5.62 11.88 13.76
CA PRO A 16 -4.64 12.96 13.90
C PRO A 16 -3.19 12.48 14.02
N GLU A 17 -2.97 11.34 14.67
CA GLU A 17 -1.64 10.72 14.82
C GLU A 17 -1.14 10.18 13.48
N ILE A 18 -2.00 9.46 12.77
CA ILE A 18 -1.75 8.96 11.41
C ILE A 18 -1.41 10.11 10.45
N ALA A 19 -2.20 11.19 10.46
CA ALA A 19 -1.97 12.36 9.62
C ALA A 19 -0.61 13.02 9.89
N LYS A 20 -0.20 13.13 11.16
CA LYS A 20 1.12 13.67 11.52
C LYS A 20 2.27 12.82 10.97
N LEU A 21 2.13 11.49 10.98
CA LEU A 21 3.14 10.61 10.39
C LEU A 21 3.21 10.80 8.87
N TYR A 22 2.06 10.80 8.18
CA TYR A 22 2.01 11.05 6.73
C TYR A 22 2.66 12.38 6.34
N LEU A 23 2.45 13.45 7.11
CA LEU A 23 3.07 14.75 6.84
C LEU A 23 4.59 14.78 7.06
N LYS A 24 5.13 13.87 7.87
CA LYS A 24 6.58 13.74 8.11
C LYS A 24 7.28 12.86 7.08
N GLN A 25 6.55 11.97 6.42
CA GLN A 25 7.14 11.04 5.45
C GLN A 25 7.45 11.72 4.12
N SER A 26 8.49 11.24 3.45
CA SER A 26 8.80 11.67 2.08
C SER A 26 7.67 11.30 1.13
N ARG A 27 7.26 12.23 0.27
CA ARG A 27 6.28 11.94 -0.81
C ARG A 27 6.88 11.08 -1.91
N GLU A 28 8.18 11.17 -2.12
CA GLU A 28 8.93 10.36 -3.07
C GLU A 28 9.51 9.15 -2.35
N VAL A 29 9.17 7.96 -2.82
CA VAL A 29 9.68 6.70 -2.28
C VAL A 29 10.51 6.01 -3.38
N PRO A 30 11.73 5.52 -3.05
CA PRO A 30 12.58 4.89 -4.04
C PRO A 30 11.89 3.78 -4.83
N PHE A 31 12.14 3.75 -6.13
CA PHE A 31 11.63 2.74 -7.07
C PHE A 31 10.10 2.72 -7.26
N VAL A 32 9.39 3.67 -6.66
CA VAL A 32 7.95 3.88 -6.86
C VAL A 32 7.75 4.90 -7.97
N SER A 33 7.19 4.47 -9.10
CA SER A 33 6.92 5.35 -10.25
C SER A 33 5.58 6.08 -10.11
N LYS A 34 4.62 5.48 -9.39
CA LYS A 34 3.30 6.08 -9.16
C LYS A 34 2.69 5.53 -7.89
N TRP A 35 2.22 6.43 -7.02
CA TRP A 35 1.44 6.10 -5.84
C TRP A 35 0.07 6.79 -5.93
N ARG A 36 -1.02 6.03 -5.81
CA ARG A 36 -2.38 6.56 -5.64
C ARG A 36 -2.96 6.09 -4.32
N VAL A 37 -3.55 7.01 -3.57
CA VAL A 37 -4.10 6.75 -2.24
C VAL A 37 -5.57 7.14 -2.22
N PHE A 38 -6.40 6.28 -1.65
CA PHE A 38 -7.84 6.47 -1.55
C PHE A 38 -8.30 6.21 -0.12
N ASN A 39 -8.98 7.17 0.49
CA ASN A 39 -9.55 7.03 1.83
C ASN A 39 -11.00 6.57 1.73
N THR A 40 -11.42 5.68 2.63
CA THR A 40 -12.82 5.24 2.72
C THR A 40 -13.15 4.77 4.14
N ALA A 41 -14.43 4.46 4.38
CA ALA A 41 -14.86 3.83 5.61
C ALA A 41 -14.49 2.33 5.61
N GLY A 42 -13.90 1.85 6.70
CA GLY A 42 -13.56 0.44 6.94
C GLY A 42 -14.65 -0.33 7.69
N GLY A 43 -15.84 0.25 7.87
CA GLY A 43 -16.92 -0.32 8.67
C GLY A 43 -16.49 -0.50 10.14
N ILE A 44 -16.66 -1.70 10.67
CA ILE A 44 -16.27 -2.04 12.06
C ILE A 44 -14.77 -1.85 12.33
N ASN A 45 -13.92 -1.88 11.29
CA ASN A 45 -12.48 -1.68 11.42
C ASN A 45 -12.06 -0.19 11.42
N GLY A 46 -13.01 0.75 11.41
CA GLY A 46 -12.72 2.18 11.49
C GLY A 46 -12.48 2.84 10.14
N MET A 47 -11.37 3.55 10.01
CA MET A 47 -10.93 4.17 8.75
C MET A 47 -10.21 3.13 7.90
N LYS A 48 -10.29 3.26 6.57
CA LYS A 48 -9.58 2.40 5.62
C LYS A 48 -8.91 3.23 4.54
N GLN A 49 -7.73 2.81 4.11
CA GLN A 49 -7.07 3.41 2.94
C GLN A 49 -6.58 2.33 1.98
N TYR A 50 -6.73 2.58 0.68
CA TYR A 50 -6.12 1.79 -0.37
C TYR A 50 -4.96 2.57 -0.98
N HIS A 51 -3.83 1.91 -1.12
CA HIS A 51 -2.62 2.42 -1.72
C HIS A 51 -2.32 1.56 -2.95
N LEU A 52 -2.50 2.11 -4.14
CA LEU A 52 -2.14 1.45 -5.39
C LEU A 52 -0.77 1.96 -5.83
N ILE A 53 0.22 1.06 -5.86
CA ILE A 53 1.63 1.42 -6.00
C ILE A 53 2.23 0.72 -7.22
N TYR A 54 2.68 1.52 -8.17
CA TYR A 54 3.39 1.07 -9.36
C TYR A 54 4.90 1.22 -9.13
N THR A 55 5.65 0.21 -9.53
CA THR A 55 7.10 0.18 -9.36
C THR A 55 7.81 0.44 -10.69
N GLU A 56 9.07 0.81 -10.61
CA GLU A 56 9.96 0.72 -11.77
C GLU A 56 10.08 -0.74 -12.25
N ARG A 57 10.43 -0.92 -13.52
CA ARG A 57 10.55 -2.25 -14.14
C ARG A 57 11.70 -3.04 -13.48
N GLY A 58 11.40 -4.24 -12.99
CA GLY A 58 12.40 -5.11 -12.36
C GLY A 58 12.81 -4.68 -10.95
N LYS A 59 12.09 -3.74 -10.33
CA LYS A 59 12.38 -3.20 -8.99
C LYS A 59 11.28 -3.45 -7.95
N LEU A 60 10.52 -4.53 -8.13
CA LEU A 60 9.38 -4.82 -7.27
C LEU A 60 9.82 -5.03 -5.81
N GLU A 61 10.86 -5.84 -5.59
CA GLU A 61 11.37 -6.16 -4.26
C GLU A 61 11.93 -4.92 -3.54
N GLU A 62 12.76 -4.11 -4.23
CA GLU A 62 13.33 -2.90 -3.64
C GLU A 62 12.28 -1.81 -3.39
N ALA A 63 11.28 -1.69 -4.26
CA ALA A 63 10.13 -0.81 -4.03
C ALA A 63 9.32 -1.28 -2.82
N MET A 64 9.04 -2.57 -2.69
CA MET A 64 8.33 -3.13 -1.52
C MET A 64 9.11 -2.89 -0.23
N ALA A 65 10.43 -3.08 -0.22
CA ALA A 65 11.26 -2.79 0.94
C ALA A 65 11.21 -1.30 1.33
N SER A 66 11.24 -0.40 0.34
CA SER A 66 11.16 1.05 0.53
C SER A 66 9.79 1.48 1.08
N VAL A 67 8.71 0.87 0.58
CA VAL A 67 7.35 1.15 1.07
C VAL A 67 7.10 0.53 2.45
N ASN A 68 7.59 -0.68 2.72
CA ASN A 68 7.53 -1.23 4.08
C ASN A 68 8.21 -0.30 5.09
N LYS A 69 9.42 0.21 4.75
CA LYS A 69 10.12 1.20 5.57
C LYS A 69 9.31 2.48 5.78
N TYR A 70 8.59 2.95 4.75
CA TYR A 70 7.67 4.08 4.86
C TYR A 70 6.57 3.83 5.90
N PHE A 71 5.99 2.62 5.93
CA PHE A 71 4.91 2.27 6.86
C PHE A 71 5.38 1.85 8.26
N MET A 72 6.66 1.56 8.47
CA MET A 72 7.19 1.14 9.78
C MET A 72 6.79 2.06 10.94
N PRO A 73 6.78 3.40 10.83
CA PRO A 73 6.37 4.24 11.95
C PRO A 73 4.88 4.18 12.30
N PHE A 74 4.04 3.65 11.40
CA PHE A 74 2.59 3.56 11.60
C PHE A 74 2.20 2.30 12.36
N ILE A 75 2.99 1.23 12.27
CA ILE A 75 2.68 -0.07 12.90
C ILE A 75 2.70 -0.01 14.43
N SER A 76 3.32 1.03 15.02
CA SER A 76 3.33 1.25 16.46
C SER A 76 2.03 1.88 16.98
N ILE A 77 1.15 2.36 16.08
CA ILE A 77 -0.13 2.95 16.46
C ILE A 77 -1.10 1.82 16.78
N GLU A 78 -1.60 1.82 18.01
CA GLU A 78 -2.59 0.85 18.45
C GLU A 78 -3.82 0.81 17.53
N GLY A 79 -4.17 -0.39 17.07
CA GLY A 79 -5.28 -0.64 16.15
C GLY A 79 -4.97 -0.38 14.67
N PHE A 80 -3.76 0.08 14.33
CA PHE A 80 -3.31 0.16 12.95
C PHE A 80 -3.10 -1.25 12.39
N LYS A 81 -3.70 -1.52 11.23
CA LYS A 81 -3.54 -2.77 10.48
C LYS A 81 -3.00 -2.44 9.10
N TYR A 82 -2.17 -3.34 8.59
CA TYR A 82 -1.45 -3.20 7.34
C TYR A 82 -1.48 -4.54 6.60
N ASP A 83 -1.84 -4.51 5.33
CA ASP A 83 -1.77 -5.65 4.44
C ASP A 83 -1.17 -5.21 3.10
N ALA A 84 -0.26 -6.01 2.55
CA ALA A 84 0.50 -5.69 1.35
C ALA A 84 0.48 -6.88 0.38
N GLU A 85 -0.13 -6.66 -0.78
CA GLU A 85 -0.44 -7.72 -1.73
C GLU A 85 0.16 -7.37 -3.10
N PRO A 86 1.07 -8.20 -3.66
CA PRO A 86 1.48 -8.04 -5.06
C PRO A 86 0.29 -8.31 -5.97
N LEU A 87 0.10 -7.46 -6.98
CA LEU A 87 -1.00 -7.58 -7.94
C LEU A 87 -0.48 -8.08 -9.29
N LEU A 88 -1.24 -8.99 -9.89
CA LEU A 88 -1.03 -9.46 -11.25
C LEU A 88 -2.09 -8.83 -12.17
N GLY A 89 -1.68 -8.48 -13.39
CA GLY A 89 -2.65 -8.14 -14.43
C GLY A 89 -3.53 -9.34 -14.74
N VAL A 90 -4.78 -9.09 -15.16
CA VAL A 90 -5.72 -10.18 -15.49
C VAL A 90 -5.14 -11.09 -16.56
N SER A 91 -4.53 -10.54 -17.62
CA SER A 91 -3.84 -11.36 -18.64
C SER A 91 -2.76 -12.26 -18.06
N ASP A 92 -2.01 -11.79 -17.07
CA ASP A 92 -0.90 -12.53 -16.49
C ASP A 92 -1.41 -13.65 -15.55
N SER A 93 -2.50 -13.39 -14.81
CA SER A 93 -3.13 -14.41 -13.99
C SER A 93 -3.73 -15.55 -14.82
N TYR A 94 -4.38 -15.25 -15.95
CA TYR A 94 -4.89 -16.29 -16.86
C TYR A 94 -3.75 -17.10 -17.51
N LYS A 95 -2.66 -16.44 -17.92
CA LYS A 95 -1.47 -17.14 -18.43
C LYS A 95 -0.87 -18.11 -17.42
N MET A 96 -0.83 -17.75 -16.13
CA MET A 96 -0.36 -18.66 -15.07
C MET A 96 -1.24 -19.91 -14.91
N LEU A 97 -2.51 -19.82 -15.29
CA LEU A 97 -3.45 -20.94 -15.33
C LEU A 97 -3.40 -21.72 -16.66
N GLY A 98 -2.52 -21.34 -17.60
CA GLY A 98 -2.45 -21.93 -18.93
C GLY A 98 -3.59 -21.51 -19.86
N MET A 99 -4.22 -20.35 -19.60
CA MET A 99 -5.37 -19.83 -20.34
C MET A 99 -5.03 -18.53 -21.08
N GLU A 100 -5.80 -18.20 -22.12
CA GLU A 100 -5.78 -16.88 -22.79
C GLU A 100 -6.88 -15.96 -22.22
N TRP A 101 -6.61 -14.66 -22.20
CA TRP A 101 -7.52 -13.60 -21.71
C TRP A 101 -7.96 -12.69 -22.84
#